data_AF-A0A2S6IGM7-F1
#
_entry.id   AF-A0A2S6IGM7-F1
#
_cell.length_a   1.000
_cell.length_b   1.000
_cell.length_c   1.000
_cell.angle_alpha   90.00
_cell.angle_beta   90.00
_cell.angle_gamma   90.00
#
_symmetry.space_group_name_H-M   'P 1'
#
loop_
_entity.id
_entity.type
_entity.pdbx_description
1 polymer ?
#
loop_
_entity_poly.entity_id
_entity_poly.type
_entity_poly.pdbx_seq_one_letter_code
_entity_poly.pdbx_strand_id
1 'polypeptide(L)'
;MFKFLRPKNAVYRFSEDKKALLINDNVKNRFWLSICLMFFGSLNLLLTVNNWGMYFKIFSYALLLFSTIVIVVMFQTHTLKNEIQRVEVDYLLFRNNKRVKQTMIRLKNGKYRNVIFNHEAHRLNFVQFMEENDFEVKRVESILPLVPLNY
;
A
#
# COMPACT_ATOMS: atom_id res chain seq x y z
N MET A 1 8.66 -14.39 -17.76
CA MET A 1 7.99 -13.90 -16.52
C MET A 1 9.04 -13.33 -15.59
N PHE A 2 9.03 -12.03 -15.31
CA PHE A 2 10.09 -11.37 -14.55
C PHE A 2 10.15 -11.87 -13.08
N LYS A 3 11.33 -12.36 -12.65
CA LYS A 3 11.55 -12.96 -11.31
C LYS A 3 11.26 -12.00 -10.16
N PHE A 4 11.32 -10.68 -10.39
CA PHE A 4 11.00 -9.63 -9.41
C PHE A 4 9.49 -9.41 -9.21
N LEU A 5 8.64 -9.82 -10.15
CA LEU A 5 7.18 -9.68 -10.07
C LEU A 5 6.51 -10.86 -9.35
N ARG A 6 7.23 -11.96 -9.13
CA ARG A 6 6.66 -13.11 -8.41
C ARG A 6 6.29 -12.68 -6.99
N PRO A 7 5.06 -12.97 -6.55
CA PRO A 7 4.62 -12.65 -5.19
C PRO A 7 5.46 -13.45 -4.19
N LYS A 8 6.43 -12.80 -3.54
CA LYS A 8 7.10 -13.36 -2.36
C LYS A 8 6.26 -13.04 -1.14
N ASN A 9 6.16 -14.01 -0.22
CA ASN A 9 5.58 -13.74 1.10
C ASN A 9 6.38 -12.62 1.78
N ALA A 10 5.67 -11.69 2.41
CA ALA A 10 6.30 -10.72 3.29
C ALA A 10 7.00 -11.47 4.43
N VAL A 11 8.29 -11.20 4.62
CA VAL A 11 9.07 -11.70 5.75
C VAL A 11 9.15 -10.58 6.77
N TYR A 12 8.73 -10.86 8.01
CA TYR A 12 8.73 -9.89 9.09
C TYR A 12 9.52 -10.44 10.27
N ARG A 13 10.22 -9.57 10.99
CA ARG A 13 10.93 -9.87 12.22
C ARG A 13 10.94 -8.64 13.12
N PHE A 14 10.87 -8.85 14.43
CA PHE A 14 11.19 -7.81 15.40
C PHE A 14 12.70 -7.86 15.65
N SER A 15 13.37 -6.73 15.52
CA SER A 15 14.78 -6.60 15.88
C SER A 15 14.83 -5.94 17.25
N GLU A 16 15.16 -6.72 18.28
CA GLU A 16 15.33 -6.23 19.65
C GLU A 16 16.41 -5.15 19.73
N ASP A 17 17.55 -5.37 19.06
CA ASP A 17 18.68 -4.43 19.02
C ASP A 17 18.27 -3.04 18.50
N LYS A 18 17.37 -3.00 17.52
CA LYS A 18 16.90 -1.75 16.89
C LYS A 18 15.55 -1.28 17.42
N LYS A 19 14.90 -2.07 18.28
CA LYS A 19 13.49 -1.88 18.71
C LYS A 19 12.56 -1.58 17.53
N ALA A 20 12.77 -2.29 16.43
CA ALA A 20 12.14 -1.99 15.15
C ALA A 20 11.51 -3.23 14.51
N LEU A 21 10.35 -3.01 13.89
CA LEU A 21 9.69 -3.97 13.01
C LEU A 21 10.35 -3.89 11.63
N LEU A 22 11.01 -4.99 11.24
CA LEU A 22 11.60 -5.16 9.93
C LEU A 22 10.63 -5.92 9.03
N ILE A 23 10.24 -5.31 7.92
CA ILE A 23 9.32 -5.87 6.93
C ILE A 23 10.03 -5.91 5.58
N ASN A 24 10.31 -7.12 5.09
CA ASN A 24 10.85 -7.34 3.76
C ASN A 24 9.73 -7.86 2.84
N ASP A 25 9.24 -6.98 1.97
CA ASP A 25 8.23 -7.30 0.98
C ASP A 25 8.53 -6.66 -0.39
N ASN A 26 7.69 -6.96 -1.37
CA ASN A 26 7.79 -6.41 -2.73
C ASN A 26 6.91 -5.17 -2.94
N VAL A 27 6.39 -4.53 -1.87
CA VAL A 27 5.43 -3.41 -2.01
C VAL A 27 6.09 -2.20 -2.66
N LYS A 28 7.35 -1.91 -2.32
CA LYS A 28 8.14 -0.85 -2.98
C LYS A 28 8.24 -1.08 -4.50
N ASN A 29 8.57 -2.30 -4.93
CA ASN A 29 8.70 -2.63 -6.35
C ASN A 29 7.35 -2.55 -7.08
N ARG A 30 6.28 -3.01 -6.45
CA ARG A 30 4.91 -2.91 -7.01
C ARG A 30 4.47 -1.46 -7.16
N PHE A 31 4.76 -0.64 -6.14
CA PHE A 31 4.44 0.78 -6.16
C PHE A 31 5.18 1.52 -7.28
N TRP A 32 6.50 1.29 -7.43
CA TRP A 32 7.27 1.86 -8.54
C TRP A 32 6.80 1.38 -9.90
N LEU A 33 6.43 0.09 -10.03
CA LEU A 33 5.85 -0.42 -11.27
C LEU A 33 4.54 0.30 -11.62
N SER A 34 3.65 0.51 -10.64
CA SER A 34 2.42 1.27 -10.83
C SER A 34 2.69 2.69 -11.30
N ILE A 35 3.66 3.38 -10.69
CA ILE A 35 4.07 4.73 -11.12
C ILE A 35 4.58 4.71 -12.55
N CYS A 36 5.48 3.79 -12.90
CA CYS A 36 6.02 3.69 -14.25
C CYS A 36 4.91 3.44 -15.27
N LEU A 37 3.99 2.49 -15.01
CA LEU A 37 2.86 2.21 -15.89
C LEU A 37 1.95 3.42 -16.07
N MET A 38 1.66 4.15 -14.98
CA MET A 38 0.85 5.36 -15.05
C MET A 38 1.57 6.47 -15.83
N PHE A 39 2.87 6.66 -15.63
CA PHE A 39 3.66 7.66 -16.34
C PHE A 39 3.73 7.36 -17.84
N PHE A 40 4.11 6.14 -18.23
CA PHE A 40 4.14 5.73 -19.65
C PHE A 40 2.75 5.76 -20.28
N GLY A 41 1.72 5.34 -19.55
CA GLY A 41 0.32 5.43 -20.01
C GLY A 41 -0.11 6.87 -20.25
N SER A 42 0.20 7.77 -19.32
CA SER A 42 -0.12 9.20 -19.42
C SER A 42 0.65 9.88 -20.56
N LEU A 43 1.93 9.54 -20.72
CA LEU A 43 2.76 10.06 -21.82
C LEU A 43 2.22 9.59 -23.17
N ASN A 44 1.90 8.30 -23.29
CA ASN A 44 1.33 7.75 -24.52
C ASN A 44 -0.04 8.37 -24.83
N LEU A 45 -0.89 8.55 -23.81
CA LEU A 45 -2.16 9.25 -23.94
C LEU A 45 -1.92 10.68 -24.46
N LEU A 46 -1.01 11.43 -23.86
CA LEU A 46 -0.72 12.82 -24.24
C LEU A 46 -0.17 12.94 -25.67
N LEU A 47 0.68 12.00 -26.10
CA LEU A 47 1.22 11.94 -27.46
C LEU A 47 0.16 11.56 -28.50
N THR A 48 -0.81 10.73 -28.13
CA THR A 48 -1.82 10.22 -29.07
C THR A 48 -3.09 11.05 -29.09
N VAL A 49 -3.47 11.72 -27.99
CA VAL A 49 -4.77 12.40 -27.83
C VAL A 49 -5.02 13.48 -28.88
N ASN A 50 -3.95 14.09 -29.42
CA ASN A 50 -4.04 15.12 -30.45
C ASN A 50 -4.68 14.63 -31.76
N ASN A 51 -4.57 13.33 -32.05
CA ASN A 51 -5.14 12.68 -33.23
C ASN A 51 -6.60 12.25 -33.06
N TRP A 52 -7.21 12.52 -31.90
CA TRP A 52 -8.57 12.08 -31.55
C TRP A 52 -9.53 13.27 -31.49
N GLY A 53 -10.83 12.97 -31.55
CA GLY A 53 -11.89 13.98 -31.47
C GLY A 53 -11.92 14.75 -30.14
N MET A 54 -12.55 15.93 -30.15
CA MET A 54 -12.61 16.86 -29.01
C MET A 54 -13.21 16.23 -27.73
N TYR A 55 -14.25 15.41 -27.85
CA TYR A 55 -14.83 14.71 -26.71
C TYR A 55 -13.86 13.74 -26.03
N PHE A 56 -13.06 13.02 -26.82
CA PHE A 56 -12.04 12.11 -26.31
C PHE A 56 -10.94 12.88 -25.59
N LYS A 57 -10.50 14.02 -26.14
CA LYS A 57 -9.53 14.92 -25.49
C LYS A 57 -9.97 15.35 -24.10
N ILE A 58 -11.19 15.87 -23.97
CA ILE A 58 -11.73 16.34 -22.67
C ILE A 58 -11.78 15.19 -21.66
N PHE A 59 -12.29 14.03 -22.07
CA PHE A 59 -12.35 12.85 -21.21
C PHE A 59 -10.96 12.39 -20.77
N SER A 60 -10.00 12.34 -21.69
CA SER A 60 -8.60 11.98 -21.42
C SER A 60 -7.95 12.93 -20.41
N TYR A 61 -8.12 14.24 -20.53
CA TYR A 61 -7.58 15.20 -19.58
C TYR A 61 -8.22 15.07 -18.19
N ALA A 62 -9.53 14.87 -18.11
CA ALA A 62 -10.23 14.64 -16.85
C ALA A 62 -9.73 13.37 -16.14
N LEU A 63 -9.54 12.28 -16.89
CA LEU A 63 -9.00 11.03 -16.37
C LEU A 63 -7.56 11.22 -15.86
N LEU A 64 -6.72 11.95 -16.61
CA LEU A 64 -5.34 12.25 -16.23
C LEU A 64 -5.28 13.06 -14.92
N LEU A 65 -6.13 14.09 -14.79
CA LEU A 65 -6.24 14.87 -13.55
C LEU A 65 -6.66 13.99 -12.36
N PHE A 66 -7.71 13.19 -12.51
CA PHE A 66 -8.19 12.30 -11.44
C PHE A 66 -7.11 11.29 -11.02
N SER A 67 -6.43 10.68 -11.99
CA SER A 67 -5.35 9.74 -11.74
C SER A 67 -4.18 10.38 -10.97
N THR A 68 -3.86 11.64 -11.28
CA THR A 68 -2.81 12.41 -10.59
C THR A 68 -3.19 12.65 -9.13
N ILE A 69 -4.44 13.04 -8.87
CA ILE A 69 -4.95 13.23 -7.50
C ILE A 69 -4.84 11.92 -6.71
N VAL A 70 -5.28 10.80 -7.28
CA VAL A 70 -5.17 9.48 -6.62
C VAL A 70 -3.72 9.14 -6.28
N ILE A 71 -2.77 9.39 -7.18
CA ILE A 71 -1.33 9.18 -6.91
C ILE A 71 -0.87 10.03 -5.73
N VAL A 72 -1.16 11.34 -5.75
CA VAL A 72 -0.73 12.26 -4.68
C VAL A 72 -1.28 11.80 -3.33
N VAL A 73 -2.56 11.43 -3.28
CA VAL A 73 -3.20 10.90 -2.07
C VAL A 73 -2.51 9.61 -1.61
N MET A 74 -2.16 8.70 -2.52
CA MET A 74 -1.43 7.47 -2.17
C MET A 74 -0.04 7.79 -1.58
N PHE A 75 0.70 8.76 -2.12
CA PHE A 75 2.02 9.15 -1.60
C PHE A 75 1.95 9.83 -0.23
N GLN A 76 0.90 10.63 0.00
CA GLN A 76 0.69 11.29 1.28
C GLN A 76 0.31 10.28 2.36
N THR A 77 -0.49 9.28 2.01
CA THR A 77 -1.11 8.36 2.98
C THR A 77 -0.33 7.07 3.18
N HIS A 78 0.48 6.64 2.23
CA HIS A 78 1.27 5.41 2.34
C HIS A 78 2.76 5.65 2.60
N THR A 79 3.36 4.74 3.36
CA THR A 79 4.80 4.63 3.54
C THR A 79 5.33 3.33 2.92
N LEU A 80 6.53 3.40 2.35
CA LEU A 80 7.25 2.25 1.77
C LEU A 80 8.48 1.87 2.61
N LYS A 81 8.60 2.41 3.83
CA LYS A 81 9.69 2.05 4.75
C LYS A 81 9.63 0.55 5.05
N ASN A 82 10.80 -0.09 5.03
CA ASN A 82 10.98 -1.49 5.41
C ASN A 82 11.34 -1.65 6.89
N GLU A 83 11.84 -0.59 7.51
CA GLU A 83 12.16 -0.53 8.92
C GLU A 83 11.24 0.51 9.55
N ILE A 84 10.46 0.09 10.54
CA ILE A 84 9.50 0.91 11.26
C ILE A 84 9.80 0.75 12.75
N GLN A 85 10.13 1.84 13.43
CA GLN A 85 10.43 1.76 14.86
C GLN A 85 9.16 1.45 15.64
N ARG A 86 9.25 0.68 16.74
CA ARG A 86 8.08 0.35 17.57
C ARG A 86 7.32 1.61 18.02
N VAL A 87 8.05 2.67 18.36
CA VAL A 87 7.50 3.96 18.79
C VAL A 87 6.72 4.70 17.70
N GLU A 88 7.01 4.44 16.42
CA GLU A 88 6.31 5.03 15.27
C GLU A 88 4.97 4.34 14.98
N VAL A 89 4.79 3.09 15.45
CA VAL A 89 3.55 2.33 15.27
C VAL A 89 2.50 2.85 16.24
N ASP A 90 1.31 3.08 15.70
CA ASP A 90 0.12 3.42 16.47
C ASP A 90 -0.68 2.13 16.74
N TYR A 91 -1.25 1.54 15.68
CA TYR A 91 -1.97 0.26 15.75
C TYR A 91 -1.93 -0.48 14.41
N LEU A 92 -2.18 -1.79 14.46
CA LEU A 92 -2.41 -2.64 13.28
C LEU A 92 -3.91 -2.70 12.96
N LEU A 93 -4.26 -2.53 11.68
CA LEU A 93 -5.59 -2.80 11.15
C LEU A 93 -5.60 -4.10 10.37
N PHE A 94 -6.52 -4.99 10.74
CA PHE A 94 -6.77 -6.20 9.97
C PHE A 94 -8.26 -6.43 9.75
N ARG A 95 -8.58 -7.02 8.58
CA ARG A 95 -9.94 -7.46 8.24
C ARG A 95 -10.00 -8.97 8.36
N ASN A 96 -10.92 -9.48 9.17
CA ASN A 96 -11.12 -10.93 9.26
C ASN A 96 -11.97 -11.46 8.10
N ASN A 97 -11.44 -11.35 6.88
CA ASN A 97 -12.06 -11.88 5.67
C ASN A 97 -11.04 -12.76 4.94
N LYS A 98 -11.41 -14.00 4.62
CA LYS A 98 -10.55 -14.98 3.95
C LYS A 98 -10.02 -14.51 2.59
N ARG A 99 -10.77 -13.64 1.91
CA ARG A 99 -10.40 -13.08 0.60
C ARG A 99 -9.36 -11.96 0.70
N VAL A 100 -9.26 -11.29 1.85
CA VAL A 100 -8.42 -10.10 2.02
C VAL A 100 -7.08 -10.48 2.61
N LYS A 101 -6.06 -10.59 1.78
CA LYS A 101 -4.72 -11.04 2.18
C LYS A 101 -3.78 -9.90 2.58
N GLN A 102 -4.34 -8.80 3.10
CA GLN A 102 -3.58 -7.59 3.44
C GLN A 102 -3.92 -7.10 4.84
N THR A 103 -2.94 -6.45 5.48
CA THR A 103 -3.09 -5.69 6.74
C THR A 103 -2.46 -4.32 6.57
N MET A 104 -2.89 -3.35 7.37
CA MET A 104 -2.33 -2.00 7.35
C MET A 104 -1.78 -1.66 8.74
N ILE A 105 -0.54 -1.18 8.81
CA ILE A 105 0.03 -0.65 10.04
C ILE A 105 -0.18 0.86 9.99
N ARG A 106 -0.92 1.41 10.96
CA ARG A 106 -1.02 2.86 11.15
C ARG A 106 0.24 3.34 11.86
N LEU A 107 0.83 4.41 11.33
CA LEU A 107 1.92 5.12 11.96
C LEU A 107 1.41 6.40 12.62
N LYS A 108 2.06 6.81 13.71
CA LYS A 108 1.72 8.05 14.46
C LYS A 108 1.83 9.31 13.61
N ASN A 109 2.65 9.30 12.57
CA ASN A 109 2.79 10.41 11.61
C ASN A 109 1.62 10.51 10.61
N GLY A 110 0.55 9.74 10.80
CA GLY A 110 -0.64 9.79 9.95
C GLY A 110 -0.54 8.97 8.67
N LYS A 111 0.52 8.18 8.47
CA LYS A 111 0.68 7.31 7.30
C LYS A 111 0.35 5.85 7.59
N TYR A 112 0.21 5.06 6.53
CA TYR A 112 -0.06 3.63 6.57
C TYR A 112 1.01 2.82 5.86
N ARG A 113 1.45 1.71 6.47
CA ARG A 113 2.22 0.67 5.79
C ARG A 113 1.31 -0.50 5.47
N ASN A 114 1.04 -0.72 4.19
CA ASN A 114 0.32 -1.91 3.74
C ASN A 114 1.27 -3.10 3.74
N VAL A 115 0.87 -4.22 4.34
CA VAL A 115 1.60 -5.50 4.27
C VAL A 115 0.71 -6.50 3.55
N ILE A 116 1.23 -7.11 2.49
CA ILE A 116 0.47 -8.00 1.61
C ILE A 116 1.04 -9.41 1.72
N PHE A 117 0.16 -10.39 1.95
CA PHE A 117 0.47 -11.79 2.11
C PHE A 117 -0.08 -12.62 0.96
N ASN A 118 0.52 -13.78 0.68
CA ASN A 118 -0.01 -14.68 -0.36
C ASN A 118 -1.13 -15.60 0.17
N HIS A 119 -1.13 -15.87 1.48
CA HIS A 119 -2.07 -16.75 2.15
C HIS A 119 -2.65 -16.10 3.41
N GLU A 120 -3.89 -16.46 3.72
CA GLU A 120 -4.58 -16.01 4.94
C GLU A 120 -3.83 -16.45 6.20
N ALA A 121 -3.32 -17.69 6.24
CA ALA A 121 -2.56 -18.22 7.38
C ALA A 121 -1.38 -17.32 7.74
N HIS A 122 -0.58 -16.87 6.76
CA HIS A 122 0.55 -15.96 7.02
C HIS A 122 0.11 -14.59 7.55
N ARG A 123 -1.05 -14.10 7.09
CA ARG A 123 -1.63 -12.86 7.60
C ARG A 123 -2.03 -13.02 9.07
N LEU A 124 -2.72 -14.12 9.42
CA LEU A 124 -3.13 -14.40 10.79
C LEU A 124 -1.92 -14.57 11.70
N ASN A 125 -0.88 -15.30 11.26
CA ASN A 125 0.38 -15.42 12.01
C ASN A 125 1.04 -14.05 12.22
N PHE A 126 0.95 -13.14 11.24
CA PHE A 126 1.48 -11.78 11.40
C PHE A 126 0.67 -10.97 12.42
N VAL A 127 -0.66 -11.10 12.40
CA VAL A 127 -1.52 -10.44 13.39
C VAL A 127 -1.21 -10.94 14.79
N GLN A 128 -1.14 -12.27 14.97
CA GLN A 128 -0.77 -12.88 16.24
C GLN A 128 0.61 -12.44 16.72
N PHE A 129 1.61 -12.42 15.83
CA PHE A 129 2.94 -11.90 16.13
C PHE A 129 2.92 -10.45 16.62
N MET A 130 2.07 -9.60 16.03
CA MET A 130 1.93 -8.21 16.48
C MET A 130 1.28 -8.12 17.86
N GLU A 131 0.28 -8.95 18.14
CA GLU A 131 -0.34 -9.04 19.48
C GLU A 131 0.67 -9.52 20.53
N GLU A 132 1.48 -10.54 20.21
CA GLU A 132 2.53 -11.09 21.08
C GLU A 132 3.66 -10.10 21.39
N ASN A 133 3.84 -9.06 20.57
CA ASN A 133 4.84 -8.00 20.77
C ASN A 133 4.22 -6.70 21.31
N ASP A 134 3.07 -6.81 21.98
CA ASP A 134 2.26 -5.73 22.57
C ASP A 134 1.96 -4.57 21.62
N PHE A 135 1.71 -4.85 20.34
CA PHE A 135 1.13 -3.84 19.45
C PHE A 135 -0.39 -3.83 19.59
N GLU A 136 -1.00 -2.65 19.56
CA GLU A 136 -2.46 -2.55 19.50
C GLU A 136 -2.97 -3.07 18.15
N VAL A 137 -3.92 -4.01 18.19
CA VAL A 137 -4.52 -4.61 16.99
C VAL A 137 -6.02 -4.31 16.95
N LYS A 138 -6.45 -3.65 15.88
CA LYS A 138 -7.85 -3.31 15.61
C LYS A 138 -8.40 -4.16 14.47
N ARG A 139 -9.43 -4.94 14.80
CA ARG A 139 -10.22 -5.66 13.80
C ARG A 139 -11.25 -4.71 13.19
N VAL A 140 -11.28 -4.61 11.88
CA VAL A 140 -12.25 -3.78 11.15
C VAL A 140 -13.08 -4.61 10.18
N GLU A 141 -14.37 -4.30 10.07
CA GLU A 141 -15.30 -4.97 9.15
C GLU A 141 -15.08 -4.54 7.70
N SER A 142 -14.73 -3.26 7.51
CA SER A 142 -14.30 -2.67 6.24
C SER A 142 -12.96 -1.95 6.42
N ILE A 143 -11.95 -2.37 5.66
CA ILE A 143 -10.82 -1.51 5.34
C ILE A 143 -11.27 -0.77 4.09
N LEU A 144 -11.77 0.46 4.23
CA LEU A 144 -11.97 1.30 3.05
C LEU A 144 -10.59 1.42 2.36
N PRO A 145 -10.50 1.30 1.02
CA PRO A 145 -9.29 1.61 0.28
C PRO A 145 -8.94 3.11 0.33
N LEU A 146 -9.82 3.91 0.95
CA LEU A 146 -9.70 5.34 1.12
C LEU A 146 -9.24 5.58 2.55
N VAL A 147 -8.04 6.15 2.65
CA VAL A 147 -7.65 7.23 3.56
C VAL A 147 -8.72 7.58 4.61
N PRO A 148 -8.39 7.64 5.92
CA PRO A 148 -9.26 8.36 6.83
C PRO A 148 -9.27 9.82 6.35
N LEU A 149 -10.33 10.20 5.64
CA LEU A 149 -10.81 11.57 5.71
C LEU A 149 -11.15 11.74 7.19
N ASN A 150 -10.26 12.40 7.92
CA ASN A 150 -10.53 12.88 9.26
C ASN A 150 -11.86 13.66 9.18
N TYR A 151 -12.92 13.09 9.73
CA TYR A 151 -14.08 13.84 10.19
C TYR A 151 -13.95 13.97 11.70
#